data_AF-A0A2W4NTQ7-F1
#
_entry.id   AF-A0A2W4NTQ7-F1
#
_cell.length_a   1.000
_cell.length_b   1.000
_cell.length_c   1.000
_cell.angle_alpha   90.00
_cell.angle_beta   90.00
_cell.angle_gamma   90.00
#
_symmetry.space_group_name_H-M   'P 1'
#
loop_
_entity.id
_entity.type
_entity.pdbx_description
1 polymer ?
#
loop_
_entity_poly.entity_id
_entity_poly.type
_entity_poly.pdbx_seq_one_letter_code
_entity_poly.pdbx_strand_id
1 'polypeptide(L)'
;MNRVPTIRSLLATLLVLALAAGLVRAQLEILDCADGSAGDDTILCSGEIDAGDAGTDGREGNDLINVTGAVNGNINGDTPGTGDDTITVGNSADVEGVVNGNGGLDHLIISGNSTVNDIAGGEGADTIDVLDATVELDVDGETGADSITVRASTVNEDVLGGDDNDTLIIERSDIDNVRAGSGDDTVNVSASTIANHVSGDDGNDVVSVGASTLGGNLLGGTGADNLSSTNSNLLGVQGGDGADQVTVSGGVVMMAVLGGD
;
A
#
# COMPACT_ATOMS: atom_id res chain seq x y z
N MET A 1 50.19 -29.55 -12.10
CA MET A 1 48.77 -29.74 -11.67
C MET A 1 47.95 -28.70 -12.41
N ASN A 2 47.33 -29.09 -13.53
CA ASN A 2 46.46 -28.18 -14.28
C ASN A 2 45.18 -27.99 -13.48
N ARG A 3 44.96 -26.76 -12.97
CA ARG A 3 43.66 -26.38 -12.42
C ARG A 3 42.68 -26.31 -13.60
N VAL A 4 41.68 -27.18 -13.58
CA VAL A 4 40.52 -27.08 -14.47
C VAL A 4 39.85 -25.74 -14.17
N PRO A 5 39.61 -24.86 -15.16
CA PRO A 5 38.86 -23.65 -14.94
C PRO A 5 37.45 -24.03 -14.50
N THR A 6 36.94 -23.39 -13.45
CA THR A 6 35.55 -23.58 -13.06
C THR A 6 34.64 -23.12 -14.21
N ILE A 7 33.45 -23.70 -14.30
CA ILE A 7 32.44 -23.41 -15.35
C ILE A 7 32.21 -21.88 -15.53
N ARG A 8 32.37 -21.10 -14.46
CA ARG A 8 32.33 -19.62 -14.46
C ARG A 8 33.40 -18.94 -15.34
N SER A 9 34.61 -19.51 -15.45
CA SER A 9 35.70 -18.96 -16.29
C SER A 9 35.52 -19.29 -17.78
N LEU A 10 34.83 -20.39 -18.11
CA LEU A 10 34.51 -20.74 -19.49
C LEU A 10 33.38 -19.86 -20.04
N LEU A 11 32.41 -19.49 -19.19
CA LEU A 11 31.30 -18.59 -19.53
C LEU A 11 31.79 -17.18 -19.90
N ALA A 12 32.72 -16.62 -19.13
CA ALA A 12 33.27 -15.28 -19.39
C ALA A 12 34.04 -15.19 -20.72
N THR A 13 34.66 -16.28 -21.18
CA THR A 13 35.43 -16.29 -22.43
C THR A 13 34.53 -16.51 -23.66
N LEU A 14 33.40 -17.22 -23.48
CA LEU A 14 32.39 -17.40 -24.53
C LEU A 14 31.63 -16.08 -24.82
N LEU A 15 31.50 -15.22 -23.80
CA LEU A 15 30.83 -13.92 -23.85
C LEU A 15 31.56 -12.90 -24.74
N VAL A 16 32.91 -12.90 -24.73
CA VAL A 16 33.72 -12.00 -25.59
C VAL A 16 33.60 -12.39 -27.07
N LEU A 17 33.36 -13.67 -27.37
CA LEU A 17 33.20 -14.15 -28.75
C LEU A 17 31.82 -13.84 -29.34
N ALA A 18 30.79 -13.74 -28.49
CA ALA A 18 29.43 -13.37 -28.89
C ALA A 18 29.29 -11.88 -29.25
N LEU A 19 30.02 -11.00 -28.55
CA LEU A 19 30.06 -9.56 -28.84
C LEU A 19 30.63 -9.24 -30.23
N ALA A 20 31.59 -10.04 -30.73
CA ALA A 20 32.20 -9.84 -32.05
C ALA A 20 31.29 -10.28 -33.22
N ALA A 21 30.22 -11.04 -32.96
CA ALA A 21 29.35 -11.63 -33.97
C ALA A 21 28.05 -10.83 -34.23
N GLY A 22 27.89 -9.64 -33.64
CA GLY A 22 26.68 -8.82 -33.83
C GLY A 22 25.40 -9.44 -33.25
N LEU A 23 25.54 -10.36 -32.31
CA LEU A 23 24.44 -11.05 -31.64
C LEU A 23 24.20 -10.41 -30.25
N VAL A 24 23.76 -9.14 -30.24
CA VAL A 24 23.38 -8.46 -29.00
C VAL A 24 21.90 -8.12 -29.07
N ARG A 25 21.09 -8.86 -28.32
CA ARG A 25 20.06 -8.23 -27.49
C ARG A 25 20.57 -8.41 -26.07
N ALA A 26 20.71 -7.31 -25.34
CA ALA A 26 21.16 -7.31 -23.95
C ALA A 26 20.40 -8.40 -23.19
N GLN A 27 21.13 -9.26 -22.50
CA GLN A 27 20.54 -10.16 -21.54
C GLN A 27 20.19 -9.28 -20.34
N LEU A 28 18.94 -8.81 -20.29
CA LEU A 28 18.31 -8.35 -19.06
C LEU A 28 18.53 -9.47 -18.04
N GLU A 29 19.18 -9.19 -16.92
CA GLU A 29 19.27 -10.14 -15.81
C GLU A 29 17.85 -10.30 -15.27
N ILE A 30 17.07 -11.20 -15.86
CA ILE A 30 15.81 -11.67 -15.29
C ILE A 30 16.23 -12.55 -14.12
N LEU A 31 16.41 -11.92 -12.97
CA LEU A 31 16.64 -12.58 -11.70
C LEU A 31 15.25 -13.02 -11.21
N ASP A 32 15.03 -14.33 -11.15
CA ASP A 32 13.81 -14.89 -10.56
C ASP A 32 13.87 -14.57 -9.06
N CYS A 33 13.10 -13.55 -8.66
CA CYS A 33 12.92 -13.05 -7.30
C CYS A 33 14.15 -13.20 -6.39
N ALA A 34 15.21 -12.47 -6.70
CA ALA A 34 16.29 -12.28 -5.75
C ALA A 34 16.52 -10.79 -5.56
N ASP A 35 17.13 -10.44 -4.43
CA ASP A 35 17.43 -9.08 -4.07
C ASP A 35 18.16 -8.34 -5.20
N GLY A 36 17.86 -7.05 -5.31
CA GLY A 36 18.62 -6.10 -6.07
C GLY A 36 20.05 -5.92 -5.54
N SER A 37 20.69 -4.91 -6.07
CA SER A 37 22.10 -4.60 -5.90
C SER A 37 22.25 -3.25 -5.23
N ALA A 38 22.92 -2.30 -5.86
CA ALA A 38 22.93 -0.92 -5.43
C ALA A 38 22.74 -0.06 -6.69
N GLY A 39 21.89 0.95 -6.58
CA GLY A 39 21.32 1.70 -7.70
C GLY A 39 20.09 1.01 -8.29
N ASP A 40 19.39 1.75 -9.17
CA ASP A 40 18.10 1.37 -9.75
C ASP A 40 18.08 -0.01 -10.43
N ASP A 41 17.30 -0.91 -9.87
CA ASP A 41 17.15 -2.31 -10.27
C ASP A 41 15.75 -2.61 -10.83
N THR A 42 15.62 -3.75 -11.52
CA THR A 42 14.33 -4.27 -11.97
C THR A 42 14.23 -5.74 -11.62
N ILE A 43 13.30 -6.06 -10.73
CA ILE A 43 13.11 -7.38 -10.13
C ILE A 43 11.78 -7.96 -10.63
N LEU A 44 11.79 -9.22 -11.07
CA LEU A 44 10.60 -9.94 -11.54
C LEU A 44 10.41 -11.24 -10.77
N CYS A 45 9.28 -11.36 -10.09
CA CYS A 45 8.90 -12.48 -9.25
C CYS A 45 7.70 -13.20 -9.87
N SER A 46 7.92 -14.28 -10.64
CA SER A 46 6.87 -14.90 -11.48
C SER A 46 6.56 -16.37 -11.19
N GLY A 47 7.27 -16.99 -10.23
CA GLY A 47 7.06 -18.37 -9.74
C GLY A 47 6.56 -18.44 -8.30
N GLU A 48 6.40 -19.65 -7.75
CA GLU A 48 6.29 -19.84 -6.29
C GLU A 48 7.67 -19.60 -5.67
N ILE A 49 7.76 -18.61 -4.79
CA ILE A 49 9.00 -18.18 -4.15
C ILE A 49 8.91 -18.53 -2.67
N ASP A 50 9.76 -19.44 -2.24
CA ASP A 50 10.04 -19.71 -0.83
C ASP A 50 11.20 -18.82 -0.39
N ALA A 51 10.96 -17.51 -0.28
CA ALA A 51 11.99 -16.53 0.09
C ALA A 51 12.46 -16.74 1.55
N GLY A 52 11.63 -17.39 2.37
CA GLY A 52 11.80 -17.44 3.81
C GLY A 52 11.74 -16.03 4.42
N ASP A 53 12.25 -15.87 5.65
CA ASP A 53 12.23 -14.59 6.37
C ASP A 53 12.98 -13.43 5.66
N ALA A 54 13.77 -13.70 4.61
CA ALA A 54 14.59 -12.69 3.95
C ALA A 54 13.84 -11.87 2.89
N GLY A 55 12.69 -12.34 2.40
CA GLY A 55 11.88 -11.59 1.43
C GLY A 55 12.57 -11.34 0.08
N THR A 56 12.05 -10.34 -0.65
CA THR A 56 12.62 -9.76 -1.88
C THR A 56 12.94 -8.31 -1.62
N ASP A 57 14.20 -7.92 -1.78
CA ASP A 57 14.66 -6.58 -1.42
C ASP A 57 15.20 -5.84 -2.65
N GLY A 58 14.72 -4.64 -2.96
CA GLY A 58 15.33 -3.77 -3.96
C GLY A 58 16.73 -3.30 -3.55
N ARG A 59 16.85 -2.88 -2.27
CA ARG A 59 18.05 -2.23 -1.67
C ARG A 59 18.22 -0.81 -2.21
N GLU A 60 19.35 -0.16 -1.88
CA GLU A 60 19.60 1.22 -2.30
C GLU A 60 19.32 1.44 -3.79
N GLY A 61 18.47 2.40 -4.16
CA GLY A 61 18.16 2.69 -5.56
C GLY A 61 16.71 3.11 -5.72
N ASN A 62 16.32 3.49 -6.93
CA ASN A 62 14.90 3.61 -7.28
C ASN A 62 14.51 2.36 -8.08
N ASP A 63 13.88 1.41 -7.43
CA ASP A 63 13.71 0.07 -7.94
C ASP A 63 12.32 -0.20 -8.50
N LEU A 64 12.26 -1.13 -9.45
CA LEU A 64 11.01 -1.63 -10.00
C LEU A 64 10.86 -3.11 -9.67
N ILE A 65 9.97 -3.43 -8.74
CA ILE A 65 9.66 -4.79 -8.32
C ILE A 65 8.31 -5.21 -8.86
N ASN A 66 8.26 -6.29 -9.64
CA ASN A 66 7.02 -6.81 -10.22
C ASN A 66 6.78 -8.27 -9.80
N VAL A 67 5.70 -8.51 -9.07
CA VAL A 67 5.31 -9.79 -8.49
C VAL A 67 4.04 -10.30 -9.16
N THR A 68 4.14 -11.44 -9.82
CA THR A 68 3.03 -12.13 -10.50
C THR A 68 2.86 -13.58 -10.04
N GLY A 69 3.67 -14.03 -9.08
CA GLY A 69 3.66 -15.37 -8.48
C GLY A 69 3.58 -15.30 -6.95
N ALA A 70 3.52 -16.46 -6.29
CA ALA A 70 3.44 -16.52 -4.83
C ALA A 70 4.78 -16.20 -4.16
N VAL A 71 4.76 -15.52 -3.03
CA VAL A 71 5.94 -15.12 -2.23
C VAL A 71 5.69 -15.46 -0.78
N ASN A 72 6.46 -16.41 -0.25
CA ASN A 72 6.53 -16.71 1.17
C ASN A 72 7.61 -15.83 1.82
N GLY A 73 7.27 -14.57 2.10
CA GLY A 73 8.15 -13.56 2.68
C GLY A 73 7.71 -12.14 2.34
N ASN A 74 8.47 -11.16 2.83
CA ASN A 74 8.22 -9.74 2.55
C ASN A 74 8.67 -9.35 1.14
N ILE A 75 8.12 -8.25 0.63
CA ILE A 75 8.67 -7.50 -0.50
C ILE A 75 9.04 -6.12 0.03
N ASN A 76 10.30 -5.75 -0.05
CA ASN A 76 10.81 -4.47 0.41
C ASN A 76 11.36 -3.70 -0.79
N GLY A 77 10.94 -2.43 -0.93
CA GLY A 77 11.62 -1.49 -1.82
C GLY A 77 13.08 -1.37 -1.39
N ASP A 78 13.29 -0.97 -0.13
CA ASP A 78 14.61 -0.65 0.37
C ASP A 78 15.08 -1.46 1.59
N THR A 79 16.33 -1.94 1.59
CA THR A 79 17.04 -2.48 2.78
C THR A 79 18.58 -2.46 2.64
N PRO A 80 19.35 -1.64 3.41
CA PRO A 80 18.99 -0.33 3.98
C PRO A 80 19.08 0.77 2.91
N GLY A 81 18.25 1.81 2.98
CA GLY A 81 18.30 2.86 1.96
C GLY A 81 17.25 3.93 2.12
N THR A 82 17.28 4.85 1.17
CA THR A 82 16.16 5.72 0.79
C THR A 82 16.14 5.73 -0.74
N GLY A 83 14.99 5.41 -1.33
CA GLY A 83 14.83 5.08 -2.74
C GLY A 83 13.38 5.26 -3.14
N ASP A 84 13.11 5.92 -4.27
CA ASP A 84 11.71 6.06 -4.73
C ASP A 84 11.34 4.80 -5.54
N ASP A 85 10.73 3.83 -4.89
CA ASP A 85 10.50 2.50 -5.43
C ASP A 85 9.11 2.34 -6.03
N THR A 86 8.97 1.38 -6.95
CA THR A 86 7.68 0.96 -7.49
C THR A 86 7.52 -0.53 -7.33
N ILE A 87 6.55 -0.94 -6.52
CA ILE A 87 6.24 -2.35 -6.24
C ILE A 87 4.87 -2.67 -6.80
N THR A 88 4.79 -3.61 -7.74
CA THR A 88 3.53 -4.11 -8.29
C THR A 88 3.33 -5.56 -7.90
N VAL A 89 2.22 -5.88 -7.25
CA VAL A 89 1.75 -7.25 -7.01
C VAL A 89 0.47 -7.46 -7.81
N GLY A 90 0.46 -8.49 -8.66
CA GLY A 90 -0.65 -8.71 -9.57
C GLY A 90 -0.83 -10.15 -10.03
N ASN A 91 -1.78 -10.36 -10.94
CA ASN A 91 -2.02 -11.64 -11.59
C ASN A 91 -2.29 -12.78 -10.59
N SER A 92 -3.11 -12.50 -9.57
CA SER A 92 -3.43 -13.46 -8.50
C SER A 92 -2.20 -13.98 -7.75
N ALA A 93 -1.14 -13.16 -7.66
CA ALA A 93 -0.03 -13.38 -6.74
C ALA A 93 -0.53 -13.43 -5.28
N ASP A 94 0.16 -14.23 -4.47
CA ASP A 94 -0.13 -14.47 -3.06
C ASP A 94 1.14 -14.18 -2.25
N VAL A 95 1.18 -13.08 -1.52
CA VAL A 95 2.34 -12.64 -0.72
C VAL A 95 2.02 -12.85 0.75
N GLU A 96 2.63 -13.86 1.37
CA GLU A 96 2.41 -14.18 2.79
C GLU A 96 3.01 -13.13 3.75
N GLY A 97 3.92 -12.29 3.26
CA GLY A 97 4.56 -11.22 4.03
C GLY A 97 4.01 -9.83 3.74
N VAL A 98 4.75 -8.84 4.24
CA VAL A 98 4.42 -7.42 4.07
C VAL A 98 4.98 -6.91 2.74
N VAL A 99 4.23 -6.06 2.05
CA VAL A 99 4.73 -5.23 0.96
C VAL A 99 5.09 -3.86 1.52
N ASN A 100 6.39 -3.54 1.60
CA ASN A 100 6.92 -2.34 2.22
C ASN A 100 7.60 -1.44 1.19
N GLY A 101 7.25 -0.16 1.14
CA GLY A 101 8.07 0.86 0.46
C GLY A 101 9.40 1.07 1.19
N ASN A 102 9.31 1.24 2.51
CA ASN A 102 10.38 1.56 3.47
C ASN A 102 10.70 3.03 3.53
N GLY A 103 11.52 3.59 2.64
CA GLY A 103 11.91 4.99 2.76
C GLY A 103 12.13 5.59 1.39
N GLY A 104 11.49 6.71 1.10
CA GLY A 104 11.48 7.27 -0.24
C GLY A 104 10.11 7.80 -0.61
N LEU A 105 9.88 8.08 -1.90
CA LEU A 105 8.55 8.35 -2.42
C LEU A 105 8.07 7.14 -3.20
N ASP A 106 7.42 6.21 -2.52
CA ASP A 106 7.14 4.89 -3.05
C ASP A 106 5.78 4.81 -3.75
N HIS A 107 5.67 3.88 -4.70
CA HIS A 107 4.41 3.54 -5.36
C HIS A 107 4.13 2.05 -5.25
N LEU A 108 3.21 1.69 -4.36
CA LEU A 108 2.77 0.33 -4.07
C LEU A 108 1.46 0.05 -4.81
N ILE A 109 1.44 -0.95 -5.70
CA ILE A 109 0.26 -1.29 -6.52
C ILE A 109 -0.09 -2.76 -6.32
N ILE A 110 -1.17 -3.04 -5.59
CA ILE A 110 -1.66 -4.40 -5.35
C ILE A 110 -2.95 -4.60 -6.13
N SER A 111 -2.98 -5.54 -7.08
CA SER A 111 -4.12 -5.66 -7.99
C SER A 111 -4.37 -7.06 -8.54
N GLY A 112 -5.42 -7.21 -9.36
CA GLY A 112 -5.57 -8.40 -10.19
C GLY A 112 -5.90 -9.68 -9.39
N ASN A 113 -6.76 -9.54 -8.39
CA ASN A 113 -7.19 -10.57 -7.45
C ASN A 113 -6.00 -11.17 -6.67
N SER A 114 -4.98 -10.37 -6.40
CA SER A 114 -3.87 -10.74 -5.53
C SER A 114 -4.26 -10.67 -4.06
N THR A 115 -3.56 -11.47 -3.26
CA THR A 115 -3.62 -11.44 -1.80
C THR A 115 -2.24 -11.03 -1.29
N VAL A 116 -2.22 -10.12 -0.32
CA VAL A 116 -1.02 -9.77 0.46
C VAL A 116 -1.36 -9.79 1.94
N ASN A 117 -0.41 -10.14 2.80
CA ASN A 117 -0.68 -10.18 4.22
C ASN A 117 -0.87 -8.76 4.80
N ASP A 118 0.02 -7.83 4.45
CA ASP A 118 0.04 -6.48 5.01
C ASP A 118 0.73 -5.51 4.02
N ILE A 119 0.46 -4.20 4.14
CA ILE A 119 1.06 -3.16 3.28
C ILE A 119 1.50 -1.97 4.15
N ALA A 120 2.75 -1.55 3.99
CA ALA A 120 3.28 -0.33 4.60
C ALA A 120 3.94 0.58 3.56
N GLY A 121 3.59 1.87 3.54
CA GLY A 121 4.28 2.92 2.78
C GLY A 121 5.69 3.08 3.31
N GLY A 122 5.80 3.64 4.52
CA GLY A 122 7.05 3.80 5.24
C GLY A 122 7.37 5.27 5.54
N GLU A 123 8.63 5.66 5.39
CA GLU A 123 9.06 7.05 5.46
C GLU A 123 8.95 7.74 4.10
N GLY A 124 8.04 8.71 3.96
CA GLY A 124 7.95 9.59 2.81
C GLY A 124 6.52 9.82 2.35
N ALA A 125 6.35 10.43 1.18
CA ALA A 125 5.01 10.72 0.65
C ALA A 125 4.67 9.68 -0.41
N ASP A 126 4.05 8.59 0.04
CA ASP A 126 3.85 7.38 -0.73
C ASP A 126 2.49 7.37 -1.43
N THR A 127 2.41 6.55 -2.47
CA THR A 127 1.17 6.24 -3.16
C THR A 127 0.88 4.76 -3.03
N ILE A 128 -0.28 4.42 -2.47
CA ILE A 128 -0.71 3.03 -2.27
C ILE A 128 -2.01 2.78 -3.02
N ASP A 129 -1.99 1.90 -4.01
CA ASP A 129 -3.13 1.53 -4.86
C ASP A 129 -3.51 0.06 -4.65
N VAL A 130 -4.58 -0.21 -3.90
CA VAL A 130 -5.14 -1.56 -3.68
C VAL A 130 -6.40 -1.74 -4.52
N LEU A 131 -6.27 -2.43 -5.66
CA LEU A 131 -7.25 -2.44 -6.75
C LEU A 131 -7.71 -3.85 -7.13
N ASP A 132 -8.93 -4.26 -6.74
CA ASP A 132 -9.43 -5.63 -6.97
C ASP A 132 -8.51 -6.66 -6.29
N ALA A 133 -8.23 -6.48 -4.99
CA ALA A 133 -7.29 -7.28 -4.21
C ALA A 133 -7.80 -7.55 -2.78
N THR A 134 -7.11 -8.45 -2.07
CA THR A 134 -7.34 -8.75 -0.66
C THR A 134 -6.08 -8.44 0.15
N VAL A 135 -6.24 -7.74 1.26
CA VAL A 135 -5.20 -7.51 2.28
C VAL A 135 -5.64 -8.21 3.57
N GLU A 136 -4.81 -9.10 4.10
CA GLU A 136 -5.19 -9.92 5.25
C GLU A 136 -5.17 -9.18 6.58
N LEU A 137 -4.36 -8.13 6.68
CA LEU A 137 -4.22 -7.24 7.82
C LEU A 137 -4.50 -5.80 7.38
N ASP A 138 -3.50 -4.92 7.47
CA ASP A 138 -3.64 -3.48 7.38
C ASP A 138 -3.10 -2.93 6.05
N VAL A 139 -3.51 -1.70 5.76
CA VAL A 139 -2.86 -0.83 4.76
C VAL A 139 -2.49 0.44 5.51
N ASP A 140 -1.19 0.69 5.69
CA ASP A 140 -0.67 1.81 6.46
C ASP A 140 0.25 2.68 5.60
N GLY A 141 0.07 4.00 5.59
CA GLY A 141 1.02 4.94 4.98
C GLY A 141 2.27 5.13 5.84
N GLU A 142 2.13 4.95 7.16
CA GLU A 142 3.13 5.24 8.19
C GLU A 142 3.47 6.72 8.36
N THR A 143 4.50 7.27 7.70
CA THR A 143 4.94 8.65 7.95
C THR A 143 5.16 9.43 6.68
N GLY A 144 4.57 10.61 6.61
CA GLY A 144 4.66 11.50 5.47
C GLY A 144 3.31 11.62 4.78
N ALA A 145 3.22 12.49 3.77
CA ALA A 145 1.92 12.86 3.21
C ALA A 145 1.46 11.86 2.14
N ASP A 146 0.69 10.84 2.57
CA ASP A 146 0.39 9.66 1.77
C ASP A 146 -0.91 9.77 0.96
N SER A 147 -0.96 9.02 -0.14
CA SER A 147 -2.13 8.88 -1.00
C SER A 147 -2.53 7.41 -1.11
N ILE A 148 -3.54 7.00 -0.34
CA ILE A 148 -4.01 5.62 -0.28
C ILE A 148 -5.35 5.48 -1.00
N THR A 149 -5.41 4.61 -2.00
CA THR A 149 -6.62 4.26 -2.74
C THR A 149 -6.94 2.78 -2.61
N VAL A 150 -8.09 2.45 -2.02
CA VAL A 150 -8.59 1.07 -1.90
C VAL A 150 -9.91 0.92 -2.64
N ARG A 151 -9.90 0.19 -3.76
CA ARG A 151 -11.05 0.12 -4.68
C ARG A 151 -11.39 -1.30 -5.11
N ALA A 152 -12.64 -1.68 -4.88
CA ALA A 152 -13.16 -3.03 -5.16
C ALA A 152 -12.37 -4.12 -4.43
N SER A 153 -11.92 -3.83 -3.21
CA SER A 153 -10.97 -4.65 -2.47
C SER A 153 -11.51 -4.99 -1.09
N THR A 154 -10.89 -5.97 -0.44
CA THR A 154 -11.11 -6.28 0.97
C THR A 154 -9.84 -6.01 1.75
N VAL A 155 -9.93 -5.27 2.85
CA VAL A 155 -8.88 -5.12 3.86
C VAL A 155 -9.50 -5.67 5.14
N ASN A 156 -8.96 -6.75 5.69
CA ASN A 156 -9.64 -7.42 6.81
C ASN A 156 -9.52 -6.67 8.14
N GLU A 157 -8.51 -5.83 8.28
CA GLU A 157 -8.31 -4.94 9.42
C GLU A 157 -8.42 -3.48 8.93
N ASP A 158 -7.40 -2.65 9.15
CA ASP A 158 -7.53 -1.20 9.05
C ASP A 158 -6.88 -0.61 7.77
N VAL A 159 -7.41 0.54 7.35
CA VAL A 159 -6.69 1.47 6.47
C VAL A 159 -6.30 2.70 7.29
N LEU A 160 -5.01 2.95 7.37
CA LEU A 160 -4.36 3.96 8.20
C LEU A 160 -3.61 4.93 7.27
N GLY A 161 -3.82 6.24 7.44
CA GLY A 161 -3.02 7.25 6.75
C GLY A 161 -1.62 7.31 7.38
N GLY A 162 -1.56 7.65 8.66
CA GLY A 162 -0.30 7.68 9.40
C GLY A 162 -0.05 9.04 10.05
N ASP A 163 1.19 9.52 9.97
CA ASP A 163 1.58 10.87 10.35
C ASP A 163 1.69 11.78 9.11
N ASP A 164 1.43 13.08 9.28
CA ASP A 164 1.32 14.10 8.23
C ASP A 164 0.00 14.05 7.45
N ASN A 165 -0.17 14.92 6.45
CA ASN A 165 -1.46 15.17 5.81
C ASN A 165 -1.76 14.15 4.71
N ASP A 166 -2.67 13.23 4.99
CA ASP A 166 -2.97 12.08 4.13
C ASP A 166 -4.24 12.23 3.31
N THR A 167 -4.31 11.46 2.24
CA THR A 167 -5.51 11.32 1.41
C THR A 167 -5.91 9.85 1.26
N LEU A 168 -7.07 9.49 1.84
CA LEU A 168 -7.61 8.13 1.80
C LEU A 168 -8.87 8.09 0.92
N ILE A 169 -8.83 7.28 -0.14
CA ILE A 169 -9.94 7.10 -1.09
C ILE A 169 -10.38 5.64 -1.09
N ILE A 170 -11.56 5.38 -0.53
CA ILE A 170 -12.10 4.03 -0.37
C ILE A 170 -13.37 3.88 -1.23
N GLU A 171 -13.37 2.97 -2.19
CA GLU A 171 -14.49 2.80 -3.12
C GLU A 171 -14.90 1.35 -3.34
N ARG A 172 -16.16 1.01 -3.00
CA ARG A 172 -16.72 -0.34 -3.21
C ARG A 172 -15.91 -1.44 -2.53
N SER A 173 -15.46 -1.16 -1.32
CA SER A 173 -14.56 -2.02 -0.55
C SER A 173 -15.20 -2.45 0.77
N ASP A 174 -14.70 -3.54 1.34
CA ASP A 174 -15.07 -4.02 2.68
C ASP A 174 -13.83 -3.92 3.60
N ILE A 175 -13.93 -3.16 4.70
CA ILE A 175 -12.79 -2.78 5.58
C ILE A 175 -13.23 -2.82 7.05
N ASP A 176 -12.33 -3.06 8.01
CA ASP A 176 -12.66 -2.97 9.45
C ASP A 176 -12.76 -1.52 9.94
N ASN A 177 -11.64 -0.79 10.01
CA ASN A 177 -11.62 0.67 10.27
C ASN A 177 -10.91 1.45 9.16
N VAL A 178 -11.27 2.73 9.06
CA VAL A 178 -10.51 3.72 8.29
C VAL A 178 -10.13 4.85 9.24
N ARG A 179 -8.84 5.13 9.38
CA ARG A 179 -8.33 6.16 10.30
C ARG A 179 -7.30 6.99 9.57
N ALA A 180 -7.47 8.30 9.54
CA ALA A 180 -6.57 9.17 8.80
C ALA A 180 -5.23 9.32 9.54
N GLY A 181 -5.26 9.66 10.82
CA GLY A 181 -4.07 9.59 11.67
C GLY A 181 -3.75 10.94 12.28
N SER A 182 -2.52 11.43 12.17
CA SER A 182 -2.17 12.76 12.63
C SER A 182 -1.83 13.67 11.45
N GLY A 183 -2.54 14.77 11.27
CA GLY A 183 -2.42 15.58 10.07
C GLY A 183 -3.72 16.29 9.75
N ASP A 184 -3.70 17.26 8.83
CA ASP A 184 -4.93 17.79 8.26
C ASP A 184 -5.34 16.91 7.07
N ASP A 185 -6.16 15.89 7.31
CA ASP A 185 -6.37 14.78 6.38
C ASP A 185 -7.61 14.91 5.50
N THR A 186 -7.65 14.14 4.42
CA THR A 186 -8.82 13.98 3.55
C THR A 186 -9.22 12.52 3.39
N VAL A 187 -10.39 12.16 3.90
CA VAL A 187 -10.94 10.80 3.80
C VAL A 187 -12.22 10.79 2.99
N ASN A 188 -12.29 9.96 1.95
CA ASN A 188 -13.48 9.78 1.13
C ASN A 188 -13.83 8.30 0.98
N VAL A 189 -14.94 7.89 1.61
CA VAL A 189 -15.47 6.53 1.56
C VAL A 189 -16.75 6.51 0.73
N SER A 190 -16.81 5.68 -0.30
CA SER A 190 -17.97 5.59 -1.17
C SER A 190 -18.37 4.16 -1.55
N ALA A 191 -19.68 3.87 -1.47
CA ALA A 191 -20.25 2.57 -1.82
C ALA A 191 -19.60 1.37 -1.11
N SER A 192 -19.09 1.57 0.11
CA SER A 192 -18.28 0.60 0.87
C SER A 192 -19.00 0.11 2.13
N THR A 193 -18.51 -0.99 2.70
CA THR A 193 -18.88 -1.45 4.05
C THR A 193 -17.68 -1.28 4.96
N ILE A 194 -17.83 -0.50 6.02
CA ILE A 194 -16.83 -0.37 7.08
C ILE A 194 -17.41 -1.04 8.33
N ALA A 195 -16.76 -2.07 8.86
CA ALA A 195 -17.30 -2.84 9.98
C ALA A 195 -17.40 -1.99 11.25
N ASN A 196 -16.44 -1.08 11.44
CA ASN A 196 -16.32 -0.23 12.61
C ASN A 196 -16.33 1.25 12.19
N HIS A 197 -15.24 1.99 12.41
CA HIS A 197 -15.23 3.45 12.38
C HIS A 197 -14.58 4.01 11.11
N VAL A 198 -14.99 5.22 10.75
CA VAL A 198 -14.21 6.11 9.89
C VAL A 198 -13.86 7.34 10.73
N SER A 199 -12.58 7.67 10.87
CA SER A 199 -12.06 8.73 11.74
C SER A 199 -11.08 9.64 11.01
N GLY A 200 -11.14 10.94 11.26
CA GLY A 200 -10.07 11.89 10.93
C GLY A 200 -8.89 11.79 11.90
N ASP A 201 -9.18 11.50 13.17
CA ASP A 201 -8.21 11.45 14.27
C ASP A 201 -7.65 12.84 14.65
N ASP A 202 -6.35 13.11 14.53
CA ASP A 202 -5.75 14.35 15.05
C ASP A 202 -5.47 15.36 13.92
N GLY A 203 -6.22 16.46 13.84
CA GLY A 203 -5.99 17.57 12.93
C GLY A 203 -7.28 18.16 12.39
N ASN A 204 -7.21 19.04 11.38
CA ASN A 204 -8.42 19.64 10.81
C ASN A 204 -8.87 18.86 9.58
N ASP A 205 -9.72 17.86 9.79
CA ASP A 205 -9.96 16.85 8.78
C ASP A 205 -11.16 17.11 7.89
N VAL A 206 -11.11 16.55 6.68
CA VAL A 206 -12.26 16.48 5.78
C VAL A 206 -12.64 15.02 5.56
N VAL A 207 -13.73 14.59 6.20
CA VAL A 207 -14.19 13.20 6.12
C VAL A 207 -15.56 13.13 5.43
N SER A 208 -15.65 12.38 4.34
CA SER A 208 -16.86 12.21 3.53
C SER A 208 -17.23 10.74 3.37
N VAL A 209 -18.46 10.37 3.74
CA VAL A 209 -18.99 9.00 3.61
C VAL A 209 -20.26 8.96 2.76
N GLY A 210 -20.16 8.44 1.54
CA GLY A 210 -21.25 8.38 0.57
C GLY A 210 -21.74 6.97 0.28
N ALA A 211 -23.07 6.75 0.25
CA ALA A 211 -23.69 5.48 -0.15
C ALA A 211 -23.10 4.23 0.54
N SER A 212 -22.63 4.37 1.77
CA SER A 212 -21.85 3.34 2.48
C SER A 212 -22.58 2.88 3.76
N THR A 213 -22.11 1.80 4.36
CA THR A 213 -22.57 1.35 5.68
C THR A 213 -21.39 1.31 6.64
N LEU A 214 -21.52 1.98 7.78
CA LEU A 214 -20.59 1.92 8.90
C LEU A 214 -21.27 1.18 10.06
N GLY A 215 -20.66 0.10 10.55
CA GLY A 215 -21.12 -0.56 11.76
C GLY A 215 -20.83 0.25 13.03
N GLY A 216 -19.82 1.14 12.96
CA GLY A 216 -19.49 2.14 13.98
C GLY A 216 -19.85 3.56 13.56
N ASN A 217 -19.09 4.51 14.10
CA ASN A 217 -19.33 5.94 13.95
C ASN A 217 -18.46 6.57 12.87
N LEU A 218 -18.96 7.69 12.34
CA LEU A 218 -18.15 8.69 11.64
C LEU A 218 -17.62 9.69 12.68
N LEU A 219 -16.30 9.81 12.79
CA LEU A 219 -15.59 10.59 13.80
C LEU A 219 -14.74 11.67 13.13
N GLY A 220 -14.68 12.86 13.72
CA GLY A 220 -13.69 13.88 13.39
C GLY A 220 -12.43 13.62 14.18
N GLY A 221 -12.44 13.92 15.48
CA GLY A 221 -11.37 13.62 16.40
C GLY A 221 -10.94 14.88 17.15
N THR A 222 -9.70 15.32 17.03
CA THR A 222 -9.25 16.60 17.59
C THR A 222 -8.98 17.59 16.48
N GLY A 223 -9.52 18.81 16.55
CA GLY A 223 -9.31 19.84 15.54
C GLY A 223 -10.61 20.46 15.06
N ALA A 224 -10.60 21.17 13.94
CA ALA A 224 -11.81 21.75 13.37
C ALA A 224 -12.25 20.98 12.13
N ASP A 225 -13.13 20.01 12.32
CA ASP A 225 -13.40 19.00 11.30
C ASP A 225 -14.57 19.35 10.39
N ASN A 226 -14.56 18.80 9.19
CA ASN A 226 -15.68 18.82 8.25
C ASN A 226 -16.14 17.41 7.93
N LEU A 227 -17.17 16.97 8.63
CA LEU A 227 -17.76 15.66 8.48
C LEU A 227 -18.99 15.72 7.60
N SER A 228 -19.01 14.89 6.57
CA SER A 228 -20.16 14.76 5.69
C SER A 228 -20.56 13.32 5.44
N SER A 229 -21.88 13.07 5.41
CA SER A 229 -22.44 11.77 5.05
C SER A 229 -23.63 11.92 4.14
N THR A 230 -23.65 11.16 3.05
CA THR A 230 -24.74 11.20 2.07
C THR A 230 -25.24 9.82 1.69
N ASN A 231 -26.53 9.55 1.92
CA ASN A 231 -27.16 8.24 1.62
C ASN A 231 -26.47 7.04 2.30
N SER A 232 -25.88 7.23 3.48
CA SER A 232 -25.16 6.20 4.21
C SER A 232 -25.90 5.75 5.47
N ASN A 233 -25.63 4.52 5.92
CA ASN A 233 -26.14 4.00 7.19
C ASN A 233 -25.01 4.06 8.22
N LEU A 234 -25.19 4.83 9.29
CA LEU A 234 -24.19 5.08 10.31
C LEU A 234 -24.74 4.70 11.70
N LEU A 235 -23.87 4.25 12.60
CA LEU A 235 -24.25 4.14 14.01
C LEU A 235 -24.46 5.54 14.61
N GLY A 236 -23.49 6.44 14.41
CA GLY A 236 -23.48 7.80 14.93
C GLY A 236 -22.49 8.69 14.18
N VAL A 237 -22.57 9.99 14.44
CA VAL A 237 -21.60 10.98 13.97
C VAL A 237 -21.15 11.84 15.14
N GLN A 238 -19.84 12.00 15.32
CA GLN A 238 -19.25 12.81 16.37
C GLN A 238 -18.13 13.65 15.76
N GLY A 239 -18.22 14.97 15.87
CA GLY A 239 -17.14 15.91 15.52
C GLY A 239 -15.92 15.65 16.39
N GLY A 240 -15.95 16.14 17.62
CA GLY A 240 -14.94 15.78 18.62
C GLY A 240 -14.54 17.01 19.42
N ASP A 241 -13.25 17.17 19.67
CA ASP A 241 -12.73 18.39 20.28
C ASP A 241 -12.51 19.44 19.20
N GLY A 242 -13.13 20.62 19.32
CA GLY A 242 -12.94 21.73 18.39
C GLY A 242 -14.19 22.10 17.58
N ALA A 243 -13.99 22.97 16.59
CA ALA A 243 -15.08 23.70 15.95
C ALA A 243 -15.59 22.99 14.70
N ASP A 244 -16.38 21.94 14.89
CA ASP A 244 -16.72 21.03 13.80
C ASP A 244 -17.95 21.46 12.98
N GLN A 245 -17.91 21.05 11.72
CA GLN A 245 -19.04 21.12 10.80
C GLN A 245 -19.50 19.71 10.45
N VAL A 246 -20.75 19.40 10.78
CA VAL A 246 -21.33 18.08 10.50
C VAL A 246 -22.54 18.21 9.58
N THR A 247 -22.47 17.58 8.42
CA THR A 247 -23.55 17.53 7.42
C THR A 247 -23.96 16.09 7.11
N VAL A 248 -25.16 15.69 7.54
CA VAL A 248 -25.71 14.37 7.21
C VAL A 248 -26.96 14.53 6.35
N SER A 249 -27.01 13.90 5.19
CA SER A 249 -28.14 14.01 4.26
C SER A 249 -28.48 12.70 3.56
N GLY A 250 -29.73 12.23 3.72
CA GLY A 250 -30.11 10.91 3.22
C GLY A 250 -29.43 9.77 4.00
N GLY A 251 -30.01 8.57 3.94
CA GLY A 251 -29.56 7.44 4.76
C GLY A 251 -30.14 7.44 6.18
N VAL A 252 -29.48 6.74 7.10
CA VAL A 252 -29.94 6.52 8.49
C VAL A 252 -28.79 6.73 9.46
N VAL A 253 -29.04 7.49 10.53
CA VAL A 253 -28.16 7.55 11.72
C VAL A 253 -28.92 6.91 12.87
N MET A 254 -28.36 5.85 13.48
CA MET A 254 -29.06 5.07 14.49
C MET A 254 -29.06 5.72 15.88
N MET A 255 -28.00 6.45 16.21
CA MET A 255 -27.82 7.11 17.49
C MET A 255 -27.86 8.63 17.35
N ALA A 256 -26.75 9.32 17.65
CA ALA A 256 -26.68 10.78 17.72
C ALA A 256 -25.81 11.37 16.62
N VAL A 257 -26.04 12.65 16.34
CA VAL A 257 -25.16 13.52 15.58
C VAL A 257 -24.69 14.61 16.55
N LEU A 258 -23.41 14.64 16.87
CA LEU A 258 -22.76 15.58 17.79
C LEU A 258 -21.70 16.37 17.01
N GLY A 259 -21.72 17.70 17.10
CA GLY A 259 -20.84 18.57 16.31
C GLY A 259 -19.64 19.15 17.06
N GLY A 260 -19.17 18.46 18.12
CA GLY A 260 -18.04 18.86 18.95
C GLY A 260 -18.26 20.03 19.91
N ASP A 261 -17.26 20.26 20.78
CA ASP A 261 -17.19 21.36 21.78
C ASP A 261 -16.02 22.33 21.50
#